data_AF-A0A519CS46-F1
#
_entry.id   AF-A0A519CS46-F1
#
_cell.length_a   1.000
_cell.length_b   1.000
_cell.length_c   1.000
_cell.angle_alpha   90.00
_cell.angle_beta   90.00
_cell.angle_gamma   90.00
#
_symmetry.space_group_name_H-M   'P 1'
#
loop_
_entity.id
_entity.type
_entity.pdbx_description
1 polymer ?
#
loop_
_entity_poly.entity_id
_entity_poly.type
_entity_poly.pdbx_seq_one_letter_code
_entity_poly.pdbx_strand_id
1 'polypeptide(L)'
;MKNFNDFEKHFTNTKIINLDQNYRSTQNIVNLSNSIVSNIDERQKKSLFSKNIEGEKVKVCICTNENAEVEYVVKTIKELLGKPITREDGEEGVISYSDIAILSRSRKSGVKFVKSLKAHGLPADFVGSDNLFANCKFTSYCRQRDCKTAQKSWNY
;
A
#
# COMPACT_ATOMS: atom_id res chain seq x y z
N MET A 1 8.48 -6.70 28.11
CA MET A 1 8.79 -6.36 26.71
C MET A 1 7.93 -5.17 26.31
N LYS A 2 8.51 -3.98 26.20
CA LYS A 2 7.74 -2.77 25.83
C LYS A 2 7.78 -2.52 24.33
N ASN A 3 8.91 -2.81 23.67
CA ASN A 3 9.08 -2.70 22.22
C ASN A 3 9.90 -3.86 21.64
N PHE A 4 9.89 -4.02 20.31
CA PHE A 4 10.70 -5.01 19.58
C PHE A 4 12.20 -4.89 19.87
N ASN A 5 12.70 -3.68 20.16
CA ASN A 5 14.11 -3.44 20.49
C ASN A 5 14.55 -4.07 21.83
N ASP A 6 13.62 -4.43 22.71
CA ASP A 6 13.94 -5.08 23.98
C ASP A 6 14.06 -6.60 23.85
N PHE A 7 13.81 -7.16 22.67
CA PHE A 7 13.76 -8.60 22.44
C PHE A 7 15.10 -9.29 22.78
N GLU A 8 16.22 -8.67 22.41
CA GLU A 8 17.56 -9.16 22.69
C GLU A 8 17.88 -9.19 24.19
N LYS A 9 17.32 -8.24 24.96
CA LYS A 9 17.54 -8.14 26.42
C LYS A 9 16.72 -9.16 27.20
N HIS A 10 15.56 -9.55 26.67
CA HIS A 10 14.66 -10.48 27.34
C HIS A 10 14.95 -11.95 27.02
N PHE A 11 15.56 -12.25 25.87
CA PHE A 11 15.85 -13.62 25.44
C PHE A 11 17.34 -13.77 25.12
N THR A 12 18.11 -14.21 26.13
CA THR A 12 19.57 -14.30 26.14
C THR A 12 20.17 -15.37 25.20
N ASN A 13 19.35 -16.20 24.56
CA ASN A 13 19.79 -17.21 23.58
C ASN A 13 19.03 -17.09 22.24
N THR A 14 18.95 -15.88 21.71
CA THR A 14 18.21 -15.60 20.48
C THR A 14 19.16 -15.41 19.30
N LYS A 15 18.85 -16.06 18.18
CA LYS A 15 19.51 -15.80 16.90
C LYS A 15 18.76 -14.70 16.14
N ILE A 16 19.46 -13.62 15.82
CA ILE A 16 18.93 -12.55 14.97
C ILE A 16 19.26 -12.87 13.52
N ILE A 17 18.25 -12.81 12.66
CA ILE A 17 18.40 -12.96 11.21
C ILE A 17 17.86 -11.69 10.58
N ASN A 18 18.72 -10.97 9.84
CA ASN A 18 18.33 -9.78 9.10
C ASN A 18 17.93 -10.16 7.67
N LEU A 19 16.81 -9.59 7.21
CA LEU A 19 16.30 -9.77 5.86
C LEU A 19 16.49 -8.45 5.10
N ASP A 20 17.68 -8.29 4.51
CA ASP A 20 18.08 -7.03 3.88
C ASP A 20 17.68 -6.95 2.40
N GLN A 21 17.22 -8.06 1.80
CA GLN A 21 16.81 -8.10 0.41
C GLN A 21 15.32 -7.76 0.24
N ASN A 22 15.02 -6.74 -0.54
CA ASN A 22 13.69 -6.37 -1.00
C ASN A 22 13.39 -7.02 -2.34
N TYR A 23 12.30 -7.79 -2.41
CA TYR A 23 11.87 -8.50 -3.62
C TYR A 23 10.74 -7.79 -4.37
N ARG A 24 10.09 -6.80 -3.74
CA ARG A 24 8.88 -6.13 -4.26
C ARG A 24 9.21 -4.97 -5.19
N SER A 25 10.14 -4.12 -4.78
CA SER A 25 10.35 -2.81 -5.39
C SER A 25 11.59 -2.79 -6.27
N THR A 26 11.56 -1.93 -7.29
CA THR A 26 12.73 -1.64 -8.14
C THR A 26 13.82 -0.92 -7.36
N GLN A 27 15.06 -0.92 -7.88
CA GLN A 27 16.19 -0.34 -7.15
C GLN A 27 15.99 1.15 -6.88
N ASN A 28 15.46 1.91 -7.84
CA ASN A 28 15.22 3.35 -7.66
C ASN A 28 14.25 3.65 -6.49
N ILE A 29 13.21 2.82 -6.30
CA ILE A 29 12.25 2.97 -5.19
C ILE A 29 12.91 2.61 -3.85
N VAL A 30 13.70 1.53 -3.81
CA VAL A 30 14.39 1.09 -2.58
C VAL A 30 15.45 2.10 -2.16
N ASN A 31 16.23 2.62 -3.11
CA ASN A 31 17.25 3.63 -2.87
C ASN A 31 16.63 4.93 -2.33
N LEU A 32 15.54 5.41 -2.93
CA LEU A 32 14.82 6.57 -2.43
C LEU A 32 14.31 6.35 -1.01
N SER A 33 13.70 5.19 -0.75
CA SER A 33 13.20 4.84 0.59
C SER A 33 14.31 4.80 1.64
N ASN A 34 15.48 4.22 1.31
CA ASN A 34 16.63 4.20 2.19
C ASN A 34 17.12 5.63 2.49
N SER A 35 17.17 6.51 1.50
CA SER A 35 17.62 7.90 1.67
C SER A 35 16.70 8.73 2.56
N ILE A 36 15.40 8.47 2.53
CA ILE A 36 14.42 9.11 3.41
C ILE A 36 14.59 8.60 4.84
N VAL A 37 14.76 7.28 4.99
CA VAL A 37 14.79 6.62 6.30
C VAL A 37 16.12 6.77 7.02
N SER A 38 17.22 7.00 6.30
CA SER A 38 18.54 7.25 6.90
C SER A 38 18.59 8.51 7.78
N ASN A 39 17.63 9.42 7.60
CA ASN A 39 17.53 10.67 8.37
C ASN A 39 16.77 10.52 9.69
N ILE A 40 16.31 9.31 10.06
CA ILE A 40 15.56 9.06 11.29
C ILE A 40 16.50 8.52 12.37
N ASP A 41 16.82 9.33 13.38
CA ASP A 41 17.86 9.06 14.38
C ASP A 41 17.59 7.84 15.29
N GLU A 42 16.34 7.59 15.69
CA GLU A 42 15.99 6.55 16.66
C GLU A 42 15.81 5.14 16.05
N ARG A 43 16.21 4.93 14.79
CA ARG A 43 16.00 3.66 14.09
C ARG A 43 17.25 2.77 14.07
N GLN A 44 17.07 1.47 14.29
CA GLN A 44 18.13 0.50 14.02
C GLN A 44 18.57 0.60 12.54
N LYS A 45 19.88 0.75 12.31
CA LYS A 45 20.46 0.87 10.98
C LYS A 45 20.26 -0.44 10.20
N LYS A 46 19.24 -0.45 9.35
CA LYS A 46 18.97 -1.52 8.37
C LYS A 46 18.92 -0.88 6.99
N SER A 47 19.76 -1.35 6.08
CA SER A 47 19.80 -0.90 4.70
C SER A 47 19.26 -2.00 3.81
N LEU A 48 18.17 -1.71 3.10
CA LEU A 48 17.58 -2.68 2.18
C LEU A 48 18.24 -2.56 0.81
N PHE A 49 18.38 -3.66 0.08
CA PHE A 49 18.79 -3.63 -1.33
C PHE A 49 17.82 -4.45 -2.19
N SER A 50 17.73 -4.13 -3.48
CA SER A 50 16.92 -4.87 -4.45
C SER A 50 17.79 -5.42 -5.57
N LYS A 51 17.52 -6.66 -5.99
CA LYS A 51 18.13 -7.28 -7.18
C LYS A 51 17.26 -7.14 -8.43
N ASN A 52 16.10 -6.50 -8.32
CA ASN A 52 15.23 -6.23 -9.45
C ASN A 52 15.87 -5.19 -10.38
N ILE A 53 15.26 -4.92 -11.52
CA ILE A 53 15.70 -3.84 -12.42
C ILE A 53 15.69 -2.47 -11.69
N GLU A 54 16.47 -1.51 -12.19
CA GLU A 54 16.48 -0.16 -11.62
C GLU A 54 15.10 0.51 -11.63
N GLY A 55 14.32 0.28 -12.70
CA GLY A 55 12.98 0.84 -12.89
C GLY A 55 12.98 2.33 -13.23
N GLU A 56 11.79 2.89 -13.43
CA GLU A 56 11.65 4.33 -13.69
C GLU A 56 12.04 5.19 -12.48
N LYS A 57 12.48 6.42 -12.75
CA LYS A 57 12.70 7.42 -11.70
C LYS A 57 11.38 7.87 -11.09
N VAL A 58 11.38 8.09 -9.78
CA VAL A 58 10.21 8.65 -9.07
C VAL A 58 9.97 10.08 -9.55
N LYS A 59 8.74 10.36 -9.99
CA LYS A 59 8.32 11.66 -10.48
C LYS A 59 7.68 12.45 -9.34
N VAL A 60 8.03 13.74 -9.23
CA VAL A 60 7.43 14.68 -8.29
C VAL A 60 6.74 15.77 -9.09
N CYS A 61 5.47 16.03 -8.80
CA CYS A 61 4.69 17.08 -9.43
C CYS A 61 4.24 18.08 -8.37
N ILE A 62 4.48 19.37 -8.61
CA ILE A 62 3.97 20.45 -7.77
C ILE A 62 2.77 21.05 -8.50
N CYS A 63 1.60 20.94 -7.87
CA CYS A 63 0.35 21.44 -8.42
C CYS A 63 -0.03 22.77 -7.75
N THR A 64 -0.68 23.66 -8.50
CA THR A 64 -1.08 24.99 -8.03
C THR A 64 -2.27 24.95 -7.08
N ASN A 65 -3.17 23.97 -7.24
CA ASN A 65 -4.33 23.76 -6.39
C ASN A 65 -4.75 22.28 -6.40
N GLU A 66 -5.75 21.94 -5.57
CA GLU A 66 -6.25 20.56 -5.45
C GLU A 66 -6.88 20.02 -6.74
N ASN A 67 -7.49 20.88 -7.55
CA ASN A 67 -8.11 20.46 -8.81
C ASN A 67 -7.03 20.08 -9.85
N ALA A 68 -5.95 20.87 -9.93
CA ALA A 68 -4.81 20.60 -10.80
C ALA A 68 -4.10 19.29 -10.39
N GLU A 69 -3.98 19.02 -9.09
CA GLU A 69 -3.47 17.72 -8.58
C GLU A 69 -4.34 16.55 -9.06
N VAL A 70 -5.65 16.70 -8.97
CA VAL A 70 -6.60 15.68 -9.40
C VAL A 70 -6.55 15.46 -10.92
N GLU A 71 -6.50 16.52 -11.71
CA GLU A 71 -6.35 16.45 -13.17
C GLU A 71 -5.04 15.77 -13.58
N TYR A 72 -3.94 16.11 -12.90
CA TYR A 72 -2.64 15.47 -13.12
C TYR A 72 -2.71 13.97 -12.85
N VAL A 73 -3.34 13.55 -11.75
CA VAL A 73 -3.51 12.13 -11.42
C VAL A 73 -4.39 11.42 -12.45
N VAL A 74 -5.53 12.00 -12.83
CA VAL A 74 -6.42 11.44 -13.87
C VAL A 74 -5.68 11.25 -15.19
N LYS A 75 -4.93 12.27 -15.62
CA LYS A 75 -4.10 12.22 -16.83
C LYS A 75 -3.06 11.11 -16.75
N THR A 76 -2.34 11.05 -15.63
CA THR A 76 -1.30 10.03 -15.39
C THR A 76 -1.88 8.62 -15.43
N ILE A 77 -3.05 8.39 -14.82
CA ILE A 77 -3.74 7.09 -14.88
C ILE A 77 -4.03 6.71 -16.33
N LYS A 78 -4.65 7.62 -17.09
CA LYS A 78 -4.97 7.38 -18.51
C LYS A 78 -3.73 7.09 -19.36
N GLU A 79 -2.60 7.74 -19.07
CA GLU A 79 -1.33 7.49 -19.75
C GLU A 79 -0.65 6.18 -19.33
N LEU A 80 -0.95 5.65 -18.15
CA LEU A 80 -0.40 4.39 -17.66
C LEU A 80 -1.20 3.18 -18.16
N LEU A 81 -2.52 3.32 -18.29
CA LEU A 81 -3.38 2.24 -18.77
C LEU A 81 -2.93 1.73 -20.14
N GLY A 82 -2.84 0.41 -20.28
CA GLY A 82 -2.43 -0.25 -21.53
C GLY A 82 -0.93 -0.27 -21.78
N LYS A 83 -0.10 0.34 -20.94
CA LYS A 83 1.36 0.16 -21.00
C LYS A 83 1.75 -1.25 -20.57
N PRO A 84 2.83 -1.81 -21.13
CA PRO A 84 3.34 -3.10 -20.70
C PRO A 84 3.85 -3.04 -19.27
N ILE A 85 3.58 -4.08 -18.49
CA ILE A 85 4.12 -4.29 -17.15
C ILE A 85 4.63 -5.72 -17.04
N THR A 86 5.86 -5.87 -16.54
CA THR A 86 6.41 -7.18 -16.19
C THR A 86 6.09 -7.44 -14.72
N ARG A 87 5.33 -8.51 -14.46
CA ARG A 87 4.99 -8.92 -13.09
C ARG A 87 6.13 -9.73 -12.47
N GLU A 88 6.07 -9.92 -11.16
CA GLU A 88 7.07 -10.70 -10.41
C GLU A 88 7.20 -12.14 -10.93
N ASP A 89 6.10 -12.73 -11.40
CA ASP A 89 6.06 -14.09 -11.95
C ASP A 89 6.69 -14.21 -13.36
N GLY A 90 7.22 -13.11 -13.91
CA GLY A 90 7.78 -13.05 -15.27
C GLY A 90 6.72 -12.90 -16.37
N GLU A 91 5.44 -12.86 -16.01
CA GLU A 91 4.36 -12.61 -16.96
C GLU A 91 4.36 -11.16 -17.43
N GLU A 92 4.36 -10.99 -18.75
CA GLU A 92 4.09 -9.72 -19.38
C GLU A 92 2.58 -9.49 -19.43
N GLY A 93 2.16 -8.37 -18.85
CA GLY A 93 0.78 -7.92 -18.87
C GLY A 93 0.67 -6.49 -19.32
N VAL A 94 -0.57 -5.98 -19.29
CA VAL A 94 -0.86 -4.57 -19.44
C VAL A 94 -1.29 -3.99 -18.11
N ILE A 95 -0.89 -2.75 -17.85
CA ILE A 95 -1.34 -2.01 -16.66
C ILE A 95 -2.85 -1.85 -16.74
N SER A 96 -3.51 -2.35 -15.69
CA SER A 96 -4.94 -2.27 -15.48
C SER A 96 -5.26 -1.39 -14.27
N TYR A 97 -6.56 -1.14 -14.02
CA TYR A 97 -6.98 -0.34 -12.86
C TYR A 97 -6.56 -0.95 -11.51
N SER A 98 -6.46 -2.28 -11.40
CA SER A 98 -6.05 -2.95 -10.15
C SER A 98 -4.58 -2.80 -9.83
N ASP A 99 -3.76 -2.41 -10.82
CA ASP A 99 -2.33 -2.19 -10.63
C ASP A 99 -2.00 -0.78 -10.10
N ILE A 100 -3.01 0.08 -9.96
CA ILE A 100 -2.86 1.48 -9.58
C ILE A 100 -3.47 1.73 -8.20
N ALA A 101 -2.70 2.35 -7.31
CA ALA A 101 -3.16 2.78 -5.99
C ALA A 101 -2.81 4.26 -5.73
N ILE A 102 -3.74 4.97 -5.10
CA ILE A 102 -3.54 6.36 -4.62
C ILE A 102 -3.48 6.34 -3.10
N LEU A 103 -2.36 6.78 -2.54
CA LEU A 103 -2.15 6.87 -1.10
C LEU A 103 -2.23 8.32 -0.65
N SER A 104 -3.09 8.59 0.34
CA SER A 104 -3.29 9.93 0.88
C SER A 104 -3.10 9.95 2.40
N ARG A 105 -2.52 11.03 2.94
CA ARG A 105 -2.27 11.15 4.39
C ARG A 105 -3.56 11.24 5.21
N SER A 106 -4.61 11.86 4.68
CA SER A 106 -5.88 12.07 5.39
C SER A 106 -7.06 11.51 4.60
N ARG A 107 -8.11 11.08 5.31
CA ARG A 107 -9.36 10.60 4.68
C ARG A 107 -9.99 11.67 3.78
N LYS A 108 -10.01 12.93 4.22
CA LYS A 108 -10.56 14.06 3.44
C LYS A 108 -9.84 14.20 2.09
N SER A 109 -8.51 14.08 2.10
CA SER A 109 -7.68 14.12 0.89
C SER A 109 -7.90 12.92 -0.03
N GLY A 110 -8.28 11.75 0.50
CA GLY A 110 -8.62 10.58 -0.31
C GLY A 110 -9.99 10.67 -0.97
N VAL A 111 -11.00 11.18 -0.25
CA VAL A 111 -12.39 11.29 -0.74
C VAL A 111 -12.48 12.18 -2.00
N LYS A 112 -11.68 13.25 -2.10
CA LYS A 112 -11.65 14.10 -3.30
C LYS A 112 -11.26 13.34 -4.57
N PHE A 113 -10.28 12.43 -4.48
CA PHE A 113 -9.84 11.62 -5.62
C PHE A 113 -10.94 10.67 -6.06
N VAL A 114 -11.57 9.96 -5.13
CA VAL A 114 -12.64 9.00 -5.46
C VAL A 114 -13.81 9.69 -6.17
N LYS A 115 -14.24 10.85 -5.66
CA LYS A 115 -15.32 11.63 -6.28
C LYS A 115 -14.94 12.08 -7.68
N SER A 116 -13.74 12.62 -7.86
CA SER A 116 -13.30 13.11 -9.17
C SER A 116 -13.04 12.00 -10.18
N LEU A 117 -12.42 10.90 -9.77
CA LEU A 117 -12.18 9.74 -10.64
C LEU A 117 -13.49 9.19 -11.18
N LYS A 118 -14.52 9.06 -10.32
CA LYS A 118 -15.86 8.66 -10.74
C LYS A 118 -16.49 9.64 -11.73
N ALA A 119 -16.33 10.95 -11.50
CA ALA A 119 -16.80 11.97 -12.45
C ALA A 119 -16.11 11.89 -13.82
N HIS A 120 -14.85 11.42 -13.86
CA HIS A 120 -14.09 11.19 -15.09
C HIS A 120 -14.30 9.78 -15.70
N GLY A 121 -15.25 8.99 -15.18
CA GLY A 121 -15.56 7.66 -15.66
C GLY A 121 -14.55 6.57 -15.28
N LEU A 122 -13.69 6.82 -14.29
CA LEU A 122 -12.69 5.87 -13.82
C LEU A 122 -13.20 5.09 -12.60
N PRO A 123 -13.10 3.75 -12.58
CA PRO A 123 -13.48 2.95 -11.42
C PRO A 123 -12.51 3.21 -10.26
N ALA A 124 -13.04 3.57 -9.10
CA ALA A 124 -12.24 3.87 -7.92
C ALA A 124 -12.97 3.43 -6.64
N ASP A 125 -12.25 2.66 -5.82
CA ASP A 125 -12.67 2.25 -4.49
C ASP A 125 -11.79 2.90 -3.42
N PHE A 126 -12.38 3.14 -2.25
CA PHE A 126 -11.72 3.77 -1.12
C PHE A 126 -11.62 2.80 0.06
N VAL A 127 -10.40 2.31 0.31
CA VAL A 127 -10.11 1.45 1.46
C VAL A 127 -9.78 2.34 2.66
N GLY A 128 -10.61 2.28 3.71
CA GLY A 128 -10.46 3.10 4.93
C GLY A 128 -11.73 3.83 5.41
N SER A 129 -12.88 3.53 4.81
CA SER A 129 -14.19 3.95 5.32
C SER A 129 -14.66 3.03 6.45
N ASP A 130 -15.45 3.58 7.39
CA ASP A 130 -16.04 2.86 8.54
C ASP A 130 -17.08 1.78 8.14
N ASN A 131 -17.23 1.53 6.84
CA ASN A 131 -18.30 0.75 6.23
C ASN A 131 -17.82 -0.53 5.53
N LEU A 132 -16.71 -1.12 5.99
CA LEU A 132 -16.34 -2.49 5.58
C LEU A 132 -17.51 -3.47 5.80
N PHE A 133 -18.33 -3.20 6.83
CA PHE A 133 -19.52 -3.98 7.18
C PHE A 133 -20.86 -3.37 6.76
N ALA A 134 -20.92 -2.09 6.35
CA ALA A 134 -22.20 -1.47 5.98
C ALA A 134 -22.57 -1.73 4.51
N ASN A 135 -21.59 -1.89 3.63
CA ASN A 135 -21.83 -2.35 2.27
C ASN A 135 -21.79 -3.88 2.23
N CYS A 136 -22.91 -4.43 2.63
CA CYS A 136 -23.30 -5.83 2.65
C CYS A 136 -23.30 -6.47 1.24
N LYS A 137 -22.13 -6.61 0.61
CA LYS A 137 -21.86 -7.63 -0.43
C LYS A 137 -21.02 -8.80 0.11
N PHE A 138 -20.26 -8.58 1.18
CA PHE A 138 -19.44 -9.61 1.84
C PHE A 138 -20.24 -10.59 2.73
N THR A 139 -21.46 -10.23 3.13
CA THR A 139 -22.33 -11.10 3.94
C THR A 139 -22.95 -12.27 3.16
N SER A 140 -22.90 -12.24 1.82
CA SER A 140 -23.39 -13.36 1.00
C SER A 140 -22.46 -14.58 1.10
N TYR A 141 -21.16 -14.36 1.26
CA TYR A 141 -20.18 -15.45 1.43
C TYR A 141 -20.13 -15.98 2.87
N CYS A 142 -20.35 -15.12 3.87
CA CYS A 142 -20.40 -15.54 5.28
C CYS A 142 -21.74 -16.14 5.73
N ARG A 143 -22.80 -16.15 4.90
CA ARG A 143 -24.10 -16.73 5.27
C ARG A 143 -24.24 -18.24 5.03
N GLN A 144 -23.23 -18.90 4.45
CA GLN A 144 -23.29 -20.34 4.13
C GLN A 144 -22.51 -21.25 5.09
N ARG A 145 -21.95 -20.75 6.19
CA ARG A 145 -21.42 -21.61 7.25
C ARG A 145 -21.93 -21.17 8.62
N ASP A 146 -22.96 -21.87 9.06
CA ASP A 146 -23.38 -22.13 10.44
C ASP A 146 -22.78 -21.23 11.52
N CYS A 147 -23.31 -20.01 11.63
CA CYS A 147 -23.11 -19.16 12.81
C CYS A 147 -24.34 -19.29 13.73
N LYS A 148 -24.50 -20.46 14.35
CA LYS A 148 -25.48 -20.69 15.44
C LYS A 148 -24.87 -21.19 16.75
N THR A 149 -23.53 -21.26 16.88
CA THR A 149 -22.90 -21.91 18.04
C THR A 149 -21.85 -21.09 18.80
N ALA A 150 -21.71 -19.79 18.52
CA ALA A 150 -20.66 -18.96 19.17
C ALA A 150 -21.21 -17.72 19.87
N GLN A 151 -22.43 -17.79 20.43
CA GLN A 151 -23.02 -16.71 21.21
C GLN A 151 -23.51 -17.20 22.57
N LYS A 152 -22.64 -17.92 23.28
CA LYS A 152 -22.71 -18.13 24.74
C LYS A 152 -21.28 -18.28 25.23
N SER A 153 -20.97 -17.59 26.32
CA SER A 153 -19.75 -17.67 27.15
C SER A 153 -18.60 -16.70 26.86
N TRP A 154 -18.80 -15.40 27.11
CA TRP A 154 -17.79 -14.51 27.70
C TRP A 154 -18.48 -13.50 28.63
N ASN A 155 -18.89 -14.00 29.80
CA ASN A 155 -19.04 -13.20 31.01
C ASN A 155 -18.17 -13.89 32.06
N TYR A 156 -16.97 -13.35 32.27
CA TYR A 156 -16.20 -13.35 33.50
C TYR A 156 -15.18 -12.22 33.41
#